data_AF-A0A374UQI2-F1
#
_entry.id   AF-A0A374UQI2-F1
#
_cell.length_a   1.000
_cell.length_b   1.000
_cell.length_c   1.000
_cell.angle_alpha   90.00
_cell.angle_beta   90.00
_cell.angle_gamma   90.00
#
_symmetry.space_group_name_H-M   'P 1'
#
loop_
_entity.id
_entity.type
_entity.pdbx_description
1 polymer ?
#
loop_
_entity_poly.entity_id
_entity_poly.type
_entity_poly.pdbx_seq_one_letter_code
_entity_poly.pdbx_strand_id
1 'polypeptide(L)'
;MSGGIRFNSPSKTAKSWQGKDDYPGIDDYVDVNMHKGDILYRGEPNGTEYFTTLDAIEDSGRNATTLFEGLQVKPHPIYGFRGQVSGYKFTKTVTVGYGQALANPQFGTGGLEQFYVPNVQKLIDKGILVLVETINLTK
;
A
#
# COMPACT_ATOMS: atom_id res chain seq x y z
N MET A 1 -12.54 34.73 2.20
CA MET A 1 -12.79 33.43 1.57
C MET A 1 -11.47 32.91 1.04
N SER A 2 -10.76 32.07 1.80
CA SER A 2 -9.48 31.49 1.34
C SER A 2 -9.78 30.17 0.64
N GLY A 3 -9.55 30.14 -0.67
CA GLY A 3 -9.59 28.92 -1.48
C GLY A 3 -8.48 27.98 -1.04
N GLY A 4 -8.79 27.12 -0.07
CA GLY A 4 -7.91 26.03 0.32
C GLY A 4 -7.83 25.02 -0.83
N ILE A 5 -6.61 24.63 -1.18
CA ILE A 5 -6.36 23.47 -2.05
C ILE A 5 -7.10 22.28 -1.41
N ARG A 6 -8.16 21.80 -2.06
CA ARG A 6 -8.81 20.55 -1.68
C ARG A 6 -7.81 19.44 -1.99
N PHE A 7 -7.10 18.94 -0.98
CA PHE A 7 -6.48 17.64 -1.10
C PHE A 7 -7.63 16.64 -1.23
N ASN A 8 -7.73 15.97 -2.38
CA ASN A 8 -8.65 14.85 -2.52
C ASN A 8 -8.31 13.85 -1.41
N SER A 9 -9.34 13.47 -0.67
CA SER A 9 -9.26 12.47 0.40
C SER A 9 -8.56 11.21 -0.13
N PRO A 10 -7.43 10.77 0.46
CA PRO A 10 -6.69 9.59 0.02
C PRO A 10 -7.58 8.33 -0.09
N SER A 11 -8.52 8.13 0.83
CA SER A 11 -9.50 7.04 0.78
C SER A 11 -10.41 7.13 -0.45
N LYS A 12 -10.86 8.34 -0.83
CA LYS A 12 -11.64 8.52 -2.07
C LYS A 12 -10.80 8.20 -3.30
N THR A 13 -9.52 8.58 -3.30
CA THR A 13 -8.62 8.25 -4.41
C THR A 13 -8.37 6.75 -4.51
N ALA A 14 -8.08 6.07 -3.39
CA ALA A 14 -7.91 4.61 -3.34
C ALA A 14 -9.13 3.89 -3.94
N LYS A 15 -10.33 4.24 -3.46
CA LYS A 15 -11.59 3.68 -4.00
C LYS A 15 -11.80 3.95 -5.49
N SER A 16 -11.38 5.11 -6.00
CA SER A 16 -11.52 5.44 -7.43
C SER A 16 -10.59 4.65 -8.36
N TRP A 17 -9.55 3.99 -7.81
CA TRP A 17 -8.66 3.13 -8.57
C TRP A 17 -9.22 1.72 -8.72
N GLN A 18 -10.15 1.35 -7.84
CA GLN A 18 -10.84 0.07 -7.83
C GLN A 18 -12.22 0.18 -8.51
N GLY A 19 -12.93 -0.95 -8.64
CA GLY A 19 -14.23 -1.01 -9.29
C GLY A 19 -14.20 -1.16 -10.82
N LYS A 20 -13.04 -1.52 -11.39
CA LYS A 20 -12.83 -1.63 -12.85
C LYS A 20 -11.73 -2.63 -13.19
N ASP A 21 -11.72 -3.06 -14.45
CA ASP A 21 -10.72 -3.96 -15.03
C ASP A 21 -10.47 -5.20 -14.15
N ASP A 22 -9.21 -5.46 -13.79
CA ASP A 22 -8.80 -6.59 -12.96
C ASP A 22 -9.33 -6.51 -11.51
N TYR A 23 -9.70 -5.32 -11.03
CA TYR A 23 -10.12 -5.06 -9.65
C TYR A 23 -11.58 -4.56 -9.61
N PRO A 24 -12.58 -5.42 -9.90
CA PRO A 24 -14.00 -5.03 -9.92
C PRO A 24 -14.59 -4.77 -8.53
N GLY A 25 -13.99 -5.31 -7.46
CA GLY A 25 -14.40 -5.04 -6.09
C GLY A 25 -13.78 -3.74 -5.57
N ILE A 26 -14.54 -3.03 -4.73
CA ILE A 26 -14.09 -1.80 -4.05
C ILE A 26 -14.03 -2.08 -2.54
N ASP A 27 -12.83 -2.03 -1.98
CA ASP A 27 -12.60 -2.09 -0.54
C ASP A 27 -13.10 -0.81 0.14
N ASP A 28 -13.47 -0.95 1.41
CA ASP A 28 -13.74 0.20 2.26
C ASP A 28 -12.43 0.89 2.67
N TYR A 29 -12.43 2.21 2.57
CA TYR A 29 -11.31 3.05 3.00
C TYR A 29 -11.77 4.23 3.84
N VAL A 30 -10.95 4.56 4.83
CA VAL A 30 -11.03 5.77 5.66
C VAL A 30 -9.71 6.55 5.60
N ASP A 31 -9.78 7.86 5.80
CA ASP A 31 -8.57 8.69 5.91
C ASP A 31 -7.98 8.57 7.32
N VAL A 32 -6.70 8.25 7.41
CA VAL A 32 -5.93 8.22 8.67
C VAL A 32 -4.65 9.03 8.51
N ASN A 33 -4.00 9.36 9.63
CA ASN A 33 -2.73 10.08 9.62
C ASN A 33 -1.60 9.13 9.99
N MET A 34 -0.61 9.00 9.11
CA MET A 34 0.70 8.46 9.48
C MET A 34 1.52 9.61 10.07
N HIS A 35 2.11 9.39 11.23
CA HIS A 35 2.89 10.37 11.96
C HIS A 35 4.39 10.24 11.66
N LYS A 36 5.15 11.25 12.09
CA LYS A 36 6.62 11.20 12.01
C LYS A 36 7.13 10.00 12.79
N GLY A 37 7.94 9.17 12.15
CA GLY A 37 8.54 7.97 12.76
C GLY A 37 7.86 6.69 12.32
N ASP A 38 6.59 6.75 11.89
CA ASP A 38 5.86 5.58 11.40
C ASP A 38 6.52 5.04 10.13
N ILE A 39 6.36 3.74 9.90
CA ILE A 39 6.93 3.02 8.75
C ILE A 39 5.81 2.22 8.08
N LEU A 40 5.71 2.34 6.76
CA LEU A 40 4.89 1.47 5.94
C LEU A 40 5.76 0.81 4.87
N TYR A 41 5.33 -0.36 4.41
CA TYR A 41 6.10 -1.21 3.51
C TYR A 41 5.44 -1.33 2.15
N ARG A 42 6.22 -1.20 1.09
CA ARG A 42 5.76 -1.27 -0.29
C ARG A 42 6.44 -2.40 -1.03
N GLY A 43 5.69 -3.16 -1.82
CA GLY A 43 6.26 -4.17 -2.70
C GLY A 43 7.19 -3.55 -3.75
N GLU A 44 8.40 -4.09 -3.88
CA GLU A 44 9.44 -3.64 -4.82
C GLU A 44 9.99 -4.80 -5.67
N PRO A 45 10.54 -4.52 -6.87
CA PRO A 45 10.68 -3.20 -7.50
C PRO A 45 9.36 -2.66 -8.09
N ASN A 46 9.39 -1.40 -8.52
CA ASN A 46 8.29 -0.70 -9.19
C ASN A 46 7.01 -0.69 -8.34
N GLY A 47 7.15 -0.35 -7.06
CA GLY A 47 6.02 -0.17 -6.17
C GLY A 47 5.09 0.98 -6.61
N THR A 48 3.82 0.86 -6.26
CA THR A 48 2.78 1.86 -6.52
C THR A 48 2.58 2.75 -5.28
N GLU A 49 1.39 3.33 -5.14
CA GLU A 49 0.92 4.08 -3.98
C GLU A 49 0.43 3.18 -2.84
N TYR A 50 0.41 1.85 -3.02
CA TYR A 50 -0.08 0.91 -2.02
C TYR A 50 1.02 0.34 -1.13
N PHE A 51 0.75 0.33 0.17
CA PHE A 51 1.63 -0.14 1.23
C PHE A 51 0.88 -1.06 2.20
N THR A 52 1.63 -1.74 3.06
CA THR A 52 1.14 -2.55 4.18
C THR A 52 2.04 -2.36 5.41
N THR A 53 1.79 -3.09 6.49
CA THR A 53 2.55 -3.02 7.75
C THR A 53 3.65 -4.08 7.82
N LEU A 54 4.59 -3.90 8.76
CA LEU A 54 5.58 -4.94 9.07
C LEU A 54 4.89 -6.22 9.57
N ASP A 55 3.90 -6.06 10.45
CA ASP A 55 3.15 -7.19 11.02
C ASP A 55 2.51 -8.04 9.92
N ALA A 56 1.87 -7.42 8.91
CA ALA A 56 1.33 -8.16 7.76
C ALA A 56 2.40 -8.96 7.00
N ILE A 57 3.62 -8.45 6.89
CA ILE A 57 4.75 -9.13 6.24
C ILE A 57 5.24 -10.30 7.08
N GLU A 58 5.40 -10.10 8.39
CA GLU A 58 5.86 -11.14 9.32
C GLU A 58 4.82 -12.25 9.49
N ASP A 59 3.55 -11.90 9.64
CA ASP A 59 2.42 -12.84 9.77
C ASP A 59 2.22 -13.67 8.50
N SER A 60 2.61 -13.13 7.34
CA SER A 60 2.68 -13.87 6.08
C SER A 60 3.89 -14.82 5.99
N GLY A 61 4.66 -14.98 7.08
CA GLY A 61 5.89 -15.77 7.12
C GLY A 61 6.98 -15.21 6.19
N ARG A 62 6.91 -13.92 5.84
CA ARG A 62 7.70 -13.29 4.78
C ARG A 62 7.64 -14.05 3.45
N ASN A 63 6.55 -14.75 3.16
CA ASN A 63 6.34 -15.44 1.88
C ASN A 63 5.60 -14.51 0.90
N ALA A 64 6.11 -14.40 -0.32
CA ALA A 64 5.53 -13.51 -1.33
C ALA A 64 4.11 -13.91 -1.71
N THR A 65 3.85 -15.20 -1.90
CA THR A 65 2.51 -15.70 -2.25
C THR A 65 1.52 -15.37 -1.15
N THR A 66 1.82 -15.75 0.10
CA THR A 66 0.94 -15.49 1.24
C THR A 66 0.67 -14.00 1.44
N LEU A 67 1.70 -13.16 1.35
CA LEU A 67 1.56 -11.71 1.53
C LEU A 67 0.69 -11.09 0.44
N PHE A 68 0.99 -11.36 -0.83
CA PHE A 68 0.30 -10.68 -1.92
C PHE A 68 -1.11 -11.24 -2.17
N GLU A 69 -1.38 -12.51 -1.85
CA GLU A 69 -2.75 -13.04 -1.81
C GLU A 69 -3.56 -12.47 -0.63
N GLY A 70 -2.93 -12.28 0.53
CA GLY A 70 -3.54 -11.59 1.67
C GLY A 70 -3.83 -10.11 1.40
N LEU A 71 -3.10 -9.50 0.46
CA LEU A 71 -3.36 -8.15 -0.07
C LEU A 71 -4.23 -8.13 -1.34
N GLN A 72 -4.68 -9.30 -1.82
CA GLN A 72 -5.45 -9.47 -3.07
C GLN A 72 -4.83 -8.80 -4.29
N VAL A 73 -3.50 -8.85 -4.41
CA VAL A 73 -2.76 -8.29 -5.53
C VAL A 73 -2.75 -9.30 -6.69
N LYS A 74 -3.05 -8.85 -7.91
CA LYS A 74 -2.88 -9.69 -9.09
C LYS A 74 -1.38 -9.99 -9.33
N PRO A 75 -0.96 -11.26 -9.46
CA PRO A 75 0.42 -11.58 -9.81
C PRO A 75 0.74 -11.10 -11.22
N HIS A 76 1.99 -10.68 -11.44
CA HIS A 76 2.44 -10.31 -12.78
C HIS A 76 2.46 -11.55 -13.69
N PRO A 77 1.96 -11.50 -14.95
CA PRO A 77 1.84 -12.68 -15.81
C PRO A 77 3.17 -13.41 -16.10
N ILE A 78 4.28 -12.67 -16.17
CA ILE A 78 5.62 -13.21 -16.40
C ILE A 78 6.41 -13.41 -15.08
N TYR A 79 6.45 -12.40 -14.21
CA TYR A 79 7.33 -12.39 -13.03
C TYR A 79 6.69 -12.92 -11.75
N GLY A 80 5.37 -13.15 -11.74
CA GLY A 80 4.63 -13.52 -10.54
C GLY A 80 4.57 -12.38 -9.51
N PHE A 81 4.61 -12.75 -8.24
CA PHE A 81 4.67 -11.79 -7.14
C PHE A 81 6.05 -11.15 -6.98
N ARG A 82 6.05 -9.92 -6.44
CA ARG A 82 7.30 -9.22 -6.11
C ARG A 82 8.06 -9.99 -5.04
N GLY A 83 9.39 -10.04 -5.17
CA GLY A 83 10.25 -10.77 -4.23
C GLY A 83 10.75 -9.92 -3.06
N GLN A 84 10.41 -8.64 -3.00
CA GLN A 84 10.90 -7.71 -1.98
C GLN A 84 9.81 -6.75 -1.53
N VAL A 85 9.94 -6.28 -0.30
CA VAL A 85 9.21 -5.12 0.23
C VAL A 85 10.21 -4.15 0.84
N SER A 86 9.98 -2.86 0.67
CA SER A 86 10.83 -1.81 1.24
C SER A 86 10.04 -0.97 2.24
N GLY A 87 10.64 -0.75 3.41
CA GLY A 87 10.09 0.08 4.48
C GLY A 87 10.43 1.54 4.25
N TYR A 88 9.42 2.40 4.27
CA TYR A 88 9.54 3.85 4.13
C TYR A 88 9.07 4.53 5.41
N LYS A 89 10.00 5.24 6.07
CA LYS A 89 9.72 6.01 7.28
C LYS A 89 9.20 7.39 6.93
N PHE A 90 8.11 7.79 7.57
CA PHE A 90 7.55 9.13 7.48
C PHE A 90 8.36 10.13 8.32
N THR A 91 8.82 11.23 7.73
CA THR A 91 9.57 12.28 8.46
C THR A 91 8.68 13.41 8.99
N LYS A 92 7.41 13.41 8.60
CA LYS A 92 6.33 14.29 9.09
C LYS A 92 4.97 13.63 8.87
N THR A 93 3.93 14.20 9.47
CA THR A 93 2.58 13.68 9.31
C THR A 93 2.07 13.79 7.88
N VAL A 94 1.48 12.70 7.37
CA VAL A 94 0.85 12.59 6.05
C VAL A 94 -0.48 11.87 6.21
N THR A 95 -1.54 12.43 5.64
CA THR A 95 -2.85 11.75 5.55
C THR A 95 -2.79 10.71 4.44
N VAL A 96 -3.23 9.50 4.74
CA VAL A 96 -3.24 8.32 3.86
C VAL A 96 -4.62 7.67 3.89
N GLY A 97 -4.92 6.83 2.91
CA GLY A 97 -6.11 5.98 2.94
C GLY A 97 -5.76 4.67 3.63
N TYR A 98 -6.60 4.19 4.54
CA TYR A 98 -6.46 2.90 5.20
C TYR A 98 -7.69 2.04 4.93
N GLY A 99 -7.47 0.74 4.66
CA GLY A 99 -8.51 -0.26 4.50
C GLY A 99 -7.95 -1.68 4.69
N GLN A 100 -8.83 -2.67 4.53
CA GLN A 100 -8.46 -4.09 4.47
C GLN A 100 -8.74 -4.61 3.06
N ALA A 101 -7.89 -5.51 2.54
CA ALA A 101 -8.09 -6.12 1.23
C ALA A 101 -9.12 -7.25 1.31
N LEU A 102 -10.36 -7.00 0.89
CA LEU A 102 -11.45 -7.96 0.99
C LEU A 102 -12.25 -8.09 -0.31
N ALA A 103 -12.26 -7.06 -1.16
CA ALA A 103 -13.21 -6.94 -2.26
C ALA A 103 -12.83 -7.74 -3.53
N ASN A 104 -11.60 -8.26 -3.62
CA ASN A 104 -11.08 -8.94 -4.82
C ASN A 104 -10.64 -10.39 -4.52
N PRO A 105 -11.55 -11.29 -4.09
CA PRO A 105 -11.22 -12.65 -3.65
C PRO A 105 -10.64 -13.54 -4.75
N GLN A 106 -10.76 -13.15 -6.03
CA GLN A 106 -10.12 -13.85 -7.14
C GLN A 106 -8.58 -13.82 -7.10
N PHE A 107 -7.99 -12.92 -6.31
CA PHE A 107 -6.53 -12.80 -6.17
C PHE A 107 -5.99 -13.29 -4.83
N GLY A 108 -6.83 -13.89 -3.98
CA GLY A 108 -6.39 -14.45 -2.71
C GLY A 108 -7.41 -14.26 -1.59
N THR A 109 -7.09 -14.84 -0.43
CA THR A 109 -7.97 -14.82 0.74
C THR A 109 -8.22 -13.41 1.28
N GLY A 110 -7.34 -12.46 1.00
CA GLY A 110 -7.44 -11.12 1.55
C GLY A 110 -7.20 -11.07 3.06
N GLY A 111 -7.68 -10.00 3.68
CA GLY A 111 -7.68 -9.76 5.12
C GLY A 111 -6.53 -8.91 5.64
N LEU A 112 -5.48 -8.68 4.85
CA LEU A 112 -4.36 -7.84 5.27
C LEU A 112 -4.66 -6.36 5.12
N GLU A 113 -4.01 -5.57 5.98
CA GLU A 113 -4.10 -4.12 5.98
C GLU A 113 -3.41 -3.52 4.75
N GLN A 114 -4.09 -2.57 4.11
CA GLN A 114 -3.58 -1.84 2.95
C GLN A 114 -3.72 -0.33 3.16
N PHE A 115 -2.68 0.38 2.73
CA PHE A 115 -2.58 1.81 2.85
C PHE A 115 -2.34 2.43 1.47
N TYR A 116 -3.16 3.41 1.11
CA TYR A 116 -2.92 4.25 -0.06
C TYR A 116 -2.20 5.53 0.36
N VAL A 117 -0.93 5.65 -0.02
CA VAL A 117 -0.09 6.81 0.23
C VAL A 117 -0.01 7.66 -1.04
N PRO A 118 -0.62 8.86 -1.10
CA PRO A 118 -0.68 9.64 -2.33
C PRO A 118 0.68 10.25 -2.70
N ASN A 119 0.99 10.29 -4.00
CA ASN A 119 2.18 10.96 -4.56
C ASN A 119 3.52 10.44 -4.03
N VAL A 120 3.67 9.11 -3.87
CA VAL A 120 4.85 8.48 -3.25
C VAL A 120 6.18 9.03 -3.77
N GLN A 121 6.37 9.11 -5.10
CA GLN A 121 7.64 9.58 -5.65
C GLN A 121 7.96 11.02 -5.19
N LYS A 122 6.98 11.91 -5.22
CA LYS A 122 7.13 13.29 -4.74
C LYS A 122 7.40 13.35 -3.23
N LEU A 123 6.86 12.43 -2.45
CA LEU A 123 7.16 12.33 -1.03
C LEU A 123 8.59 11.84 -0.79
N ILE A 124 9.08 10.89 -1.59
CA ILE A 124 10.47 10.41 -1.57
C ILE A 124 11.42 11.54 -1.96
N ASP A 125 11.19 12.22 -3.09
CA ASP A 125 12.03 13.30 -3.60
C ASP A 125 12.16 14.47 -2.59
N LYS A 126 11.13 14.67 -1.76
CA LYS A 126 11.12 15.69 -0.71
C LYS A 126 11.67 15.21 0.64
N GLY A 127 12.15 13.97 0.75
CA GLY A 127 12.60 13.37 2.00
C GLY A 127 11.50 13.20 3.05
N ILE A 128 10.23 13.13 2.61
CA ILE A 128 9.07 12.92 3.47
C ILE A 128 8.88 11.42 3.74
N LEU A 129 9.09 10.61 2.70
CA LEU A 129 9.28 9.18 2.82
C LEU A 129 10.75 8.89 2.62
N VAL A 130 11.37 8.24 3.60
CA VAL A 130 12.78 7.85 3.56
C VAL A 130 12.86 6.35 3.62
N LEU A 131 13.49 5.73 2.62
CA LEU A 131 13.80 4.31 2.64
C LEU A 131 14.66 4.00 3.87
N VAL A 132 14.23 3.05 4.70
CA VAL A 132 14.96 2.64 5.90
C VAL A 132 15.44 1.20 5.85
N GLU A 133 14.75 0.33 5.12
CA GLU A 133 15.14 -1.06 4.95
C GLU A 133 14.47 -1.71 3.74
N THR A 134 14.99 -2.87 3.34
CA THR A 134 14.40 -3.75 2.33
C THR A 134 14.43 -5.19 2.86
N ILE A 135 13.28 -5.86 2.80
CA ILE A 135 13.10 -7.24 3.23
C ILE A 135 12.93 -8.10 1.99
N ASN A 136 13.75 -9.15 1.86
CA ASN A 136 13.56 -10.17 0.84
C ASN A 136 12.47 -11.14 1.31
N LEU A 137 11.54 -11.44 0.41
CA LEU A 137 10.50 -12.42 0.62
C LEU A 137 10.93 -13.78 0.09
N THR A 138 10.50 -14.83 0.78
CA THR A 138 10.60 -16.20 0.27
C THR A 138 9.53 -16.45 -0.81
N LYS A 139 9.73 -17.47 -1.62
CA LYS A 139 8.77 -17.93 -2.62
C LYS A 139 8.12 -19.21 -2.15
#